data_AF-A0A4R6AL35-F1
#
_entry.id   AF-A0A4R6AL35-F1
#
_cell.length_a   1.000
_cell.length_b   1.000
_cell.length_c   1.000
_cell.angle_alpha   90.00
_cell.angle_beta   90.00
_cell.angle_gamma   90.00
#
_symmetry.space_group_name_H-M   'P 1'
#
loop_
_entity.id
_entity.type
_entity.pdbx_description
1 polymer ?
#
loop_
_entity_poly.entity_id
_entity_poly.type
_entity_poly.pdbx_seq_one_letter_code
_entity_poly.pdbx_strand_id
1 'polypeptide(L)'
;MEDISEFQQRLARALDRIGAGLEHLHPERPAPAPDPAPEPPAEAAPAEAPEPAEPAIDPAELEALRGEVEAEREFAAQLQERLTASKSRYEAQIAELRDELERTRKVLADTDADRNRVRAVADDLHEACEALRHANAEGVGEAHLINSAVMTELETARAMRRSDRAELDAIIELLGRALPEAPEKQPEDADA
;
A
#
# COMPACT_ATOMS: atom_id res chain seq x y z
N MET A 1 -0.34 -4.45 -3.90
CA MET A 1 -1.69 -4.22 -3.32
C MET A 1 -2.11 -5.37 -2.41
N GLU A 2 -1.69 -6.61 -2.69
CA GLU A 2 -1.95 -7.79 -1.85
C GLU A 2 -1.34 -7.69 -0.44
N ASP A 3 -0.14 -7.10 -0.30
CA ASP A 3 0.51 -6.94 1.01
C ASP A 3 -0.30 -6.08 1.99
N ILE A 4 -0.95 -5.03 1.49
CA ILE A 4 -1.76 -4.12 2.32
C ILE A 4 -3.04 -4.84 2.77
N SER A 5 -3.66 -5.64 1.89
CA SER A 5 -4.83 -6.44 2.27
C SER A 5 -4.48 -7.53 3.28
N GLU A 6 -3.32 -8.19 3.16
CA GLU A 6 -2.87 -9.18 4.14
C GLU A 6 -2.61 -8.53 5.50
N PHE A 7 -1.97 -7.36 5.52
CA PHE A 7 -1.76 -6.59 6.74
C PHE A 7 -3.08 -6.16 7.40
N GLN A 8 -4.05 -5.71 6.62
CA GLN A 8 -5.38 -5.36 7.13
C GLN A 8 -6.12 -6.57 7.71
N GLN A 9 -6.00 -7.74 7.06
CA GLN A 9 -6.64 -8.97 7.52
C GLN A 9 -6.01 -9.49 8.82
N ARG A 10 -4.68 -9.38 8.95
CA ARG A 10 -3.95 -9.73 10.18
C ARG A 10 -4.26 -8.74 11.32
N LEU A 11 -4.40 -7.45 11.02
CA LEU A 11 -4.76 -6.43 12.01
C LEU A 11 -6.18 -6.64 12.54
N ALA A 12 -7.16 -6.89 11.65
CA ALA A 12 -8.54 -7.16 12.06
C ALA A 12 -8.61 -8.37 13.00
N ARG A 13 -7.93 -9.47 12.63
CA ARG A 13 -7.88 -10.68 13.46
C ARG A 13 -7.19 -10.46 14.82
N ALA A 14 -6.19 -9.59 14.88
CA ALA A 14 -5.52 -9.23 16.13
C ALA A 14 -6.44 -8.42 17.05
N LEU A 15 -7.20 -7.46 16.49
CA LEU A 15 -8.16 -6.64 17.24
C LEU A 15 -9.33 -7.46 17.79
N ASP A 16 -9.88 -8.40 17.02
CA ASP A 16 -10.95 -9.28 17.48
C ASP A 16 -10.50 -10.17 18.67
N ARG A 17 -9.26 -10.66 18.61
CA ARG A 17 -8.66 -11.46 19.70
C ARG A 17 -8.46 -10.64 20.97
N ILE A 18 -8.10 -9.36 20.84
CA ILE A 18 -7.94 -8.45 21.97
C ILE A 18 -9.32 -8.12 22.57
N GLY A 19 -10.33 -7.86 21.74
CA GLY A 19 -11.71 -7.63 22.19
C GLY A 19 -12.26 -8.81 23.00
N ALA A 20 -12.12 -10.03 22.48
CA ALA A 20 -12.51 -11.24 23.20
C ALA A 20 -11.70 -11.43 24.50
N GLY A 21 -10.40 -11.09 24.50
CA GLY A 21 -9.57 -11.14 25.69
C GLY A 21 -9.99 -10.14 26.78
N LEU A 22 -10.47 -8.95 26.39
CA LEU A 22 -10.97 -7.93 27.33
C LEU A 22 -12.29 -8.33 28.00
N GLU A 23 -13.17 -9.05 27.30
CA GLU A 23 -14.41 -9.57 27.89
C GLU A 23 -14.16 -10.62 28.98
N HIS A 24 -13.04 -11.35 28.90
CA HIS A 24 -12.64 -12.33 29.93
C HIS A 24 -11.98 -11.66 31.15
N LEU A 25 -11.49 -10.42 31.01
CA LEU A 25 -10.90 -9.63 32.09
C LEU A 25 -11.94 -8.82 32.87
N HIS A 26 -13.22 -8.83 32.47
CA HIS A 26 -14.31 -8.21 33.21
C HIS A 26 -15.24 -9.29 33.80
N PRO A 27 -14.82 -9.98 34.89
CA PRO A 27 -15.74 -10.84 35.61
C PRO A 27 -16.85 -9.98 36.21
N GLU A 28 -18.08 -10.44 35.96
CA GLU A 28 -19.38 -10.06 36.51
C GLU A 28 -19.39 -8.94 37.57
N ARG A 29 -19.96 -7.79 37.19
CA ARG A 29 -20.48 -6.82 38.15
C ARG A 29 -21.72 -7.45 38.81
N PRO A 30 -21.77 -7.63 40.15
CA PRO A 30 -22.95 -8.20 40.78
C PRO A 30 -24.16 -7.29 40.57
N ALA A 31 -25.31 -7.89 40.25
CA ALA A 31 -26.56 -7.18 40.05
C ALA A 31 -27.00 -6.44 41.33
N PRO A 32 -27.67 -5.27 41.22
CA PRO A 32 -28.22 -4.59 42.38
C PRO A 32 -29.33 -5.46 43.00
N ALA A 33 -29.21 -5.73 44.30
CA ALA A 33 -30.23 -6.43 45.07
C ALA A 33 -31.56 -5.64 45.08
N PRO A 34 -32.72 -6.31 45.09
CA PRO A 34 -34.02 -5.65 45.17
C PRO A 34 -34.30 -5.08 46.58
N ASP A 35 -35.02 -3.96 46.63
CA ASP A 35 -35.44 -3.22 47.84
C ASP A 35 -36.18 -4.11 48.86
N PRO A 36 -35.99 -3.89 50.19
CA PRO A 36 -36.71 -4.62 51.21
C PRO A 36 -38.09 -3.99 51.49
N ALA A 37 -39.12 -4.83 51.59
CA ALA A 37 -40.44 -4.47 52.12
C ALA A 37 -40.46 -4.56 53.68
N PRO A 38 -41.40 -3.87 54.38
CA PRO A 38 -41.25 -3.53 55.80
C PRO A 38 -41.64 -4.66 56.77
N GLU A 39 -40.87 -4.77 57.86
CA GLU A 39 -41.05 -5.71 58.98
C GLU A 39 -42.12 -5.25 60.01
N PRO A 40 -42.78 -6.19 60.75
CA PRO A 40 -43.36 -5.93 62.07
C PRO A 40 -42.44 -6.44 63.22
N PRO A 41 -42.66 -6.00 64.48
CA PRO A 41 -41.55 -5.73 65.39
C PRO A 41 -41.17 -6.85 66.39
N ALA A 42 -39.86 -6.92 66.60
CA ALA A 42 -39.10 -7.09 67.85
C ALA A 42 -39.32 -8.32 68.74
N GLU A 43 -38.29 -9.17 68.83
CA GLU A 43 -37.83 -9.73 70.11
C GLU A 43 -36.34 -10.12 70.07
N ALA A 44 -35.57 -9.47 70.96
CA ALA A 44 -34.28 -9.84 71.57
C ALA A 44 -33.19 -10.60 70.77
N ALA A 45 -32.10 -9.88 70.47
CA ALA A 45 -30.73 -10.40 70.27
C ALA A 45 -30.27 -11.24 71.50
N PRO A 46 -29.30 -12.18 71.41
CA PRO A 46 -28.03 -12.00 70.67
C PRO A 46 -27.40 -13.24 70.03
N ALA A 47 -26.79 -13.07 68.84
CA ALA A 47 -25.62 -13.83 68.41
C ALA A 47 -25.02 -13.14 67.18
N GLU A 48 -23.83 -12.55 67.34
CA GLU A 48 -22.96 -12.10 66.25
C GLU A 48 -22.71 -13.24 65.27
N ALA A 49 -23.13 -13.05 64.02
CA ALA A 49 -22.65 -13.77 62.86
C ALA A 49 -22.03 -12.71 61.92
N PRO A 50 -20.87 -13.01 61.30
CA PRO A 50 -19.96 -12.01 60.78
C PRO A 50 -20.56 -11.28 59.58
N GLU A 51 -20.44 -9.96 59.57
CA GLU A 51 -20.62 -9.14 58.37
C GLU A 51 -19.73 -9.72 57.24
N PRO A 52 -20.22 -9.81 55.99
CA PRO A 52 -19.38 -10.18 54.88
C PRO A 52 -18.30 -9.11 54.77
N ALA A 53 -17.06 -9.49 55.13
CA ALA A 53 -15.90 -8.64 54.96
C ALA A 53 -15.86 -8.18 53.50
N GLU A 54 -16.10 -6.89 53.28
CA GLU A 54 -15.61 -6.20 52.09
C GLU A 54 -14.13 -6.60 51.94
N PRO A 55 -13.65 -6.98 50.74
CA PRO A 55 -12.24 -7.26 50.59
C PRO A 55 -11.50 -5.98 50.99
N ALA A 56 -10.90 -5.98 52.17
CA ALA A 56 -10.07 -4.92 52.66
C ALA A 56 -8.81 -4.96 51.80
N ILE A 57 -8.87 -4.30 50.64
CA ILE A 57 -7.69 -4.14 49.80
C ILE A 57 -6.74 -3.26 50.60
N ASP A 58 -5.53 -3.77 50.86
CA ASP A 58 -4.54 -3.03 51.62
C ASP A 58 -4.28 -1.68 50.93
N PRO A 59 -4.32 -0.55 51.66
CA PRO A 59 -4.19 0.78 51.06
C PRO A 59 -2.84 0.97 50.33
N ALA A 60 -1.81 0.23 50.75
CA ALA A 60 -0.51 0.18 50.08
C ALA A 60 -0.55 -0.57 48.74
N GLU A 61 -1.36 -1.62 48.63
CA GLU A 61 -1.56 -2.38 47.39
C GLU A 61 -2.34 -1.55 46.37
N LEU A 62 -3.36 -0.80 46.82
CA LEU A 62 -4.08 0.17 45.98
C LEU A 62 -3.19 1.28 45.43
N GLU A 63 -2.24 1.78 46.22
CA GLU A 63 -1.30 2.82 45.76
C GLU A 63 -0.29 2.26 44.75
N ALA A 64 0.19 1.02 44.95
CA ALA A 64 1.05 0.32 44.00
C ALA A 64 0.34 0.06 42.65
N LEU A 65 -0.88 -0.49 42.68
CA LEU A 65 -1.71 -0.71 41.49
C LEU A 65 -2.01 0.58 40.73
N ARG A 66 -2.26 1.69 41.45
CA ARG A 66 -2.43 3.01 40.81
C ARG A 66 -1.14 3.47 40.13
N GLY A 67 0.01 3.27 40.76
CA GLY A 67 1.31 3.58 40.16
C GLY A 67 1.57 2.78 38.87
N GLU A 68 1.24 1.48 38.87
CA GLU A 68 1.34 0.63 37.67
C GLU A 68 0.41 1.08 36.55
N VAL A 69 -0.85 1.42 36.88
CA VAL A 69 -1.81 1.94 35.89
C VAL A 69 -1.36 3.27 35.30
N GLU A 70 -0.80 4.19 36.09
CA GLU A 70 -0.26 5.44 35.56
C GLU A 70 0.98 5.20 34.67
N ALA A 71 1.89 4.30 35.06
CA ALA A 71 3.04 3.92 34.23
C ALA A 71 2.61 3.28 32.90
N GLU A 72 1.60 2.40 32.92
CA GLU A 72 1.03 1.82 31.71
C GLU A 72 0.34 2.88 30.82
N ARG A 73 -0.36 3.85 31.41
CA ARG A 73 -0.97 4.97 30.68
C ARG A 73 0.07 5.84 30.00
N GLU A 74 1.17 6.16 30.68
CA GLU A 74 2.28 6.92 30.10
C GLU A 74 2.93 6.15 28.94
N PHE A 75 3.15 4.85 29.10
CA PHE A 75 3.69 4.01 28.04
C PHE A 75 2.74 3.90 26.84
N ALA A 76 1.44 3.76 27.09
CA ALA A 76 0.41 3.75 26.05
C ALA A 76 0.37 5.09 25.29
N ALA A 77 0.49 6.22 25.99
CA ALA A 77 0.55 7.54 25.37
C ALA A 77 1.78 7.69 24.46
N GLN A 78 2.95 7.23 24.90
CA GLN A 78 4.18 7.25 24.09
C GLN A 78 4.07 6.36 22.84
N LEU A 79 3.48 5.17 22.97
CA LEU A 79 3.22 4.29 21.83
C LEU A 79 2.23 4.91 20.85
N GLN A 80 1.18 5.54 21.35
CA GLN A 80 0.20 6.24 20.52
C GLN A 80 0.84 7.40 19.77
N GLU A 81 1.70 8.19 20.40
CA GLU A 81 2.45 9.28 19.75
C GLU A 81 3.39 8.74 18.66
N ARG A 82 4.14 7.66 18.94
CA ARG A 82 4.98 7.02 17.93
C ARG A 82 4.17 6.47 16.76
N LEU A 83 3.00 5.94 17.04
CA LEU A 83 2.09 5.40 16.03
C LEU A 83 1.49 6.51 15.17
N THR A 84 1.07 7.63 15.75
CA THR A 84 0.58 8.79 14.98
C THR A 84 1.72 9.43 14.16
N ALA A 85 2.92 9.57 14.73
CA ALA A 85 4.09 10.07 14.02
C ALA A 85 4.48 9.18 12.83
N SER A 86 4.49 7.86 13.03
CA SER A 86 4.78 6.91 11.94
C SER A 86 3.68 6.91 10.87
N LYS A 87 2.40 6.93 11.25
CA LYS A 87 1.28 7.07 10.30
C LYS A 87 1.39 8.34 9.47
N SER A 88 1.61 9.49 10.11
CA SER A 88 1.78 10.77 9.43
C SER A 88 2.95 10.74 8.43
N ARG A 89 4.06 10.10 8.80
CA ARG A 89 5.19 9.91 7.89
C ARG A 89 4.82 9.05 6.68
N TYR A 90 4.14 7.93 6.88
CA TYR A 90 3.70 7.08 5.77
C TYR A 90 2.66 7.75 4.88
N GLU A 91 1.72 8.51 5.45
CA GLU A 91 0.74 9.28 4.69
C GLU A 91 1.43 10.34 3.82
N ALA A 92 2.43 11.04 4.36
CA ALA A 92 3.23 11.99 3.60
C ALA A 92 4.01 11.31 2.46
N GLN A 93 4.65 10.18 2.72
CA GLN A 93 5.36 9.41 1.69
C GLN A 93 4.42 8.87 0.60
N ILE A 94 3.23 8.39 0.98
CA ILE A 94 2.22 7.93 0.03
C ILE A 94 1.71 9.09 -0.83
N ALA A 95 1.51 10.28 -0.25
CA ALA A 95 1.13 11.46 -1.00
C ALA A 95 2.21 11.87 -2.01
N GLU A 96 3.48 11.91 -1.58
CA GLU A 96 4.63 12.22 -2.45
C GLU A 96 4.75 11.22 -3.61
N LEU A 97 4.70 9.91 -3.31
CA LEU A 97 4.75 8.87 -4.33
C LEU A 97 3.56 8.95 -5.30
N ARG A 98 2.36 9.30 -4.83
CA ARG A 98 1.18 9.48 -5.70
C ARG A 98 1.39 10.66 -6.65
N ASP A 99 1.90 11.77 -6.14
CA ASP A 99 2.19 12.94 -6.97
C ASP A 99 3.29 12.65 -8.00
N GLU A 100 4.35 11.94 -7.61
CA GLU A 100 5.40 11.49 -8.53
C GLU A 100 4.85 10.56 -9.62
N LEU A 101 3.98 9.62 -9.23
CA LEU A 101 3.31 8.71 -10.16
C LEU A 101 2.43 9.49 -11.15
N GLU A 102 1.70 10.50 -10.69
CA GLU A 102 0.91 11.36 -11.58
C GLU A 102 1.78 12.17 -12.54
N ARG A 103 2.88 12.76 -12.05
CA ARG A 103 3.85 13.49 -12.89
C ARG A 103 4.47 12.58 -13.95
N THR A 104 4.93 11.40 -13.56
CA THR A 104 5.53 10.42 -14.49
C THR A 104 4.53 9.93 -15.52
N ARG A 105 3.28 9.62 -15.13
CA ARG A 105 2.21 9.28 -16.09
C ARG A 105 1.97 10.38 -17.11
N LYS A 106 1.98 11.64 -16.68
CA LYS A 106 1.81 12.78 -17.59
C LYS A 106 2.97 12.88 -18.58
N VAL A 107 4.21 12.81 -18.10
CA VAL A 107 5.40 12.86 -18.97
C VAL A 107 5.40 11.70 -19.97
N LEU A 108 4.99 10.51 -19.56
CA LEU A 108 4.85 9.35 -20.45
C LEU A 108 3.80 9.62 -21.54
N ALA A 109 2.62 10.12 -21.17
CA ALA A 109 1.55 10.43 -22.12
C ALA A 109 1.98 11.51 -23.14
N ASP A 110 2.68 12.56 -22.69
CA ASP A 110 3.20 13.61 -23.56
C ASP A 110 4.26 13.05 -24.54
N THR A 111 5.16 12.19 -24.03
CA THR A 111 6.20 11.55 -24.85
C THR A 111 5.62 10.59 -25.88
N ASP A 112 4.60 9.80 -25.51
CA ASP A 112 3.88 8.92 -26.44
C ASP A 112 3.19 9.72 -27.55
N ALA A 113 2.58 10.86 -27.20
CA ALA A 113 1.93 11.75 -28.17
C ALA A 113 2.96 12.35 -29.16
N ASP A 114 4.10 12.80 -28.66
CA ASP A 114 5.18 13.34 -29.49
C ASP A 114 5.79 12.24 -30.39
N ARG A 115 5.97 11.02 -29.89
CA ARG A 115 6.41 9.88 -30.70
C ARG A 115 5.43 9.58 -31.82
N ASN A 116 4.13 9.55 -31.52
CA ASN A 116 3.10 9.31 -32.54
C ASN A 116 3.09 10.42 -33.60
N ARG A 117 3.33 11.68 -33.20
CA ARG A 117 3.50 12.79 -34.15
C ARG A 117 4.72 12.60 -35.04
N VAL A 118 5.87 12.21 -34.48
CA VAL A 118 7.08 11.92 -35.27
C VAL A 118 6.83 10.78 -36.26
N ARG A 119 6.10 9.73 -35.85
CA ARG A 119 5.72 8.63 -36.74
C ARG A 119 4.84 9.10 -37.90
N ALA A 120 3.82 9.92 -37.63
CA ALA A 120 2.98 10.47 -38.69
C ALA A 120 3.79 11.32 -39.69
N VAL A 121 4.69 12.17 -39.19
CA VAL A 121 5.58 12.98 -40.05
C VAL A 121 6.54 12.09 -40.87
N ALA A 122 6.99 10.96 -40.32
CA ALA A 122 7.81 10.00 -41.05
C ALA A 122 7.02 9.28 -42.16
N ASP A 123 5.75 8.96 -41.92
CA ASP A 123 4.86 8.39 -42.93
C ASP A 123 4.61 9.40 -44.07
N ASP A 124 4.35 10.68 -43.73
CA ASP A 124 4.22 11.78 -44.71
C ASP A 124 5.53 11.97 -45.52
N LEU A 125 6.70 11.85 -44.88
CA LEU A 125 7.99 11.92 -45.56
C LEU A 125 8.16 10.76 -46.55
N HIS A 126 7.73 9.56 -46.20
CA HIS A 126 7.78 8.40 -47.10
C HIS A 126 6.90 8.62 -48.34
N GLU A 127 5.67 9.11 -48.15
CA GLU A 127 4.76 9.43 -49.27
C GLU A 127 5.36 10.52 -50.18
N ALA A 128 5.94 11.57 -49.59
CA ALA A 128 6.62 12.61 -50.36
C ALA A 128 7.82 12.07 -51.16
N CYS A 129 8.60 11.15 -50.58
CA CYS A 129 9.74 10.52 -51.27
C CYS A 129 9.29 9.60 -52.42
N GLU A 130 8.17 8.90 -52.29
CA GLU A 130 7.55 8.13 -53.38
C GLU A 130 7.06 9.06 -54.50
N ALA A 131 6.38 10.17 -54.17
CA ALA A 131 5.92 11.14 -55.15
C ALA A 131 7.09 11.79 -55.92
N LEU A 132 8.19 12.12 -55.25
CA LEU A 132 9.41 12.64 -55.88
C LEU A 132 10.04 11.63 -56.85
N ARG A 133 10.04 10.34 -56.48
CA ARG A 133 10.52 9.28 -57.38
C ARG A 133 9.62 9.12 -58.61
N HIS A 134 8.31 9.24 -58.45
CA HIS A 134 7.36 9.21 -59.56
C HIS A 134 7.58 10.39 -60.52
N ALA A 135 7.67 11.62 -60.00
CA ALA A 135 7.96 12.81 -60.81
C ALA A 135 9.29 12.72 -61.58
N ASN A 136 10.30 12.04 -61.01
CA ASN A 136 11.55 11.80 -61.74
C ASN A 136 11.39 10.76 -62.85
N ALA A 137 10.61 9.70 -62.63
CA ALA A 137 10.30 8.74 -63.70
C ALA A 137 9.60 9.41 -64.91
N GLU A 138 8.86 10.50 -64.66
CA GLU A 138 8.26 11.36 -65.69
C GLU A 138 9.24 12.39 -66.28
N GLY A 139 10.48 12.43 -65.81
CA GLY A 139 11.55 13.31 -66.28
C GLY A 139 11.49 14.75 -65.76
N VAL A 140 10.61 15.05 -64.80
CA VAL A 140 10.42 16.40 -64.21
C VAL A 140 11.11 16.59 -62.84
N GLY A 141 11.83 15.57 -62.34
CA GLY A 141 12.48 15.61 -61.03
C GLY A 141 14.00 15.88 -61.06
N GLU A 142 14.51 16.56 -60.01
CA GLU A 142 15.95 16.74 -59.80
C GLU A 142 16.58 15.55 -59.04
N ALA A 143 17.53 14.85 -59.66
CA ALA A 143 18.15 13.64 -59.08
C ALA A 143 18.87 13.88 -57.73
N HIS A 144 19.48 15.06 -57.53
CA HIS A 144 20.16 15.43 -56.29
C HIS A 144 19.19 15.51 -55.09
N LEU A 145 18.01 16.12 -55.28
CA LEU A 145 17.03 16.28 -54.21
C LEU A 145 16.47 14.93 -53.76
N ILE A 146 16.34 13.97 -54.67
CA ILE A 146 15.89 12.60 -54.35
C ILE A 146 16.93 11.85 -53.55
N ASN A 147 18.20 11.91 -53.94
CA ASN A 147 19.26 11.28 -53.17
C ASN A 147 19.33 11.85 -51.74
N SER A 148 19.14 13.16 -51.59
CA SER A 148 19.03 13.78 -50.26
C SER A 148 17.80 13.31 -49.50
N ALA A 149 16.64 13.23 -50.15
CA ALA A 149 15.39 12.80 -49.53
C ALA A 149 15.47 11.34 -49.05
N VAL A 150 16.02 10.43 -49.88
CA VAL A 150 16.22 9.01 -49.54
C VAL A 150 17.19 8.84 -48.36
N MET A 151 18.24 9.67 -48.27
CA MET A 151 19.15 9.63 -47.13
C MET A 151 18.43 10.05 -45.83
N THR A 152 17.65 11.13 -45.85
CA THR A 152 16.83 11.58 -44.73
C THR A 152 15.78 10.53 -44.33
N GLU A 153 15.14 9.89 -45.31
CA GLU A 153 14.18 8.82 -45.08
C GLU A 153 14.84 7.62 -44.37
N LEU A 154 16.02 7.19 -44.82
CA LEU A 154 16.77 6.09 -44.20
C LEU A 154 17.20 6.43 -42.76
N GLU A 155 17.64 7.66 -42.51
CA GLU A 155 17.98 8.14 -41.17
C GLU A 155 16.75 8.14 -40.25
N THR A 156 15.61 8.59 -40.77
CA THR A 156 14.32 8.60 -40.06
C THR A 156 13.87 7.18 -39.72
N ALA A 157 13.88 6.26 -40.69
CA ALA A 157 13.52 4.85 -40.48
C ALA A 157 14.45 4.16 -39.47
N ARG A 158 15.75 4.47 -39.50
CA ARG A 158 16.71 3.98 -38.49
C ARG A 158 16.43 4.55 -37.10
N ALA A 159 16.07 5.83 -36.99
CA ALA A 159 15.73 6.46 -35.72
C ALA A 159 14.47 5.84 -35.11
N MET A 160 13.41 5.64 -35.91
CA MET A 160 12.18 4.97 -35.47
C MET A 160 12.46 3.55 -34.99
N ARG A 161 13.20 2.73 -35.76
CA ARG A 161 13.55 1.37 -35.34
C ARG A 161 14.35 1.31 -34.04
N ARG A 162 15.23 2.30 -33.78
CA ARG A 162 15.94 2.40 -32.50
C ARG A 162 15.00 2.76 -31.35
N SER A 163 14.04 3.66 -31.58
CA SER A 163 13.00 4.01 -30.60
C SER A 163 12.15 2.79 -30.26
N ASP A 164 11.61 2.10 -31.27
CA ASP A 164 10.78 0.91 -31.09
C ASP A 164 11.54 -0.18 -30.32
N ARG A 165 12.82 -0.39 -30.64
CA ARG A 165 13.65 -1.38 -29.94
C ARG A 165 13.88 -1.01 -28.48
N ALA A 166 14.17 0.25 -28.18
CA ALA A 166 14.34 0.72 -26.80
C ALA A 166 13.06 0.53 -25.98
N GLU A 167 11.89 0.73 -26.58
CA GLU A 167 10.61 0.45 -25.94
C GLU A 167 10.38 -1.03 -25.69
N LEU A 168 10.65 -1.88 -26.68
CA LEU A 168 10.55 -3.33 -26.52
C LEU A 168 11.50 -3.84 -25.43
N ASP A 169 12.74 -3.35 -25.38
CA ASP A 169 13.72 -3.69 -24.35
C ASP A 169 13.21 -3.25 -22.96
N ALA A 170 12.61 -2.05 -22.84
CA ALA A 170 12.01 -1.58 -21.60
C ALA A 170 10.78 -2.41 -21.17
N ILE A 171 9.92 -2.82 -22.11
CA ILE A 171 8.79 -3.71 -21.85
C ILE A 171 9.28 -5.08 -21.38
N ILE A 172 10.31 -5.64 -22.02
CA ILE A 172 10.92 -6.91 -21.63
C ILE A 172 11.49 -6.82 -20.21
N GLU A 173 12.19 -5.74 -19.88
CA GLU A 173 12.72 -5.53 -18.52
C GLU A 173 11.59 -5.43 -17.48
N LEU A 174 10.51 -4.70 -17.78
CA LEU A 174 9.35 -4.58 -16.92
C LEU A 174 8.67 -5.94 -16.70
N LEU A 175 8.45 -6.71 -17.77
CA LEU A 175 7.87 -8.04 -17.69
C LEU A 175 8.77 -9.03 -16.94
N GLY A 176 10.09 -8.93 -17.13
CA GLY A 176 11.07 -9.74 -16.42
C GLY A 176 11.04 -9.51 -14.90
N ARG A 177 10.81 -8.27 -14.46
CA ARG A 177 10.64 -7.94 -13.03
C ARG A 177 9.28 -8.35 -12.46
N ALA A 178 8.24 -8.40 -13.30
CA ALA A 178 6.87 -8.74 -12.88
C ALA A 178 6.63 -10.26 -12.81
N LEU A 179 7.45 -11.06 -13.49
CA LEU A 179 7.35 -12.51 -13.42
C LEU A 179 8.05 -13.02 -12.15
N PRO A 180 7.35 -13.70 -11.23
CA PRO A 180 8.01 -14.34 -10.10
C PRO A 180 9.03 -15.35 -10.64
N GLU A 181 10.24 -15.37 -10.08
CA GLU A 181 11.18 -16.45 -10.35
C GLU A 181 10.45 -17.78 -10.10
N ALA A 182 10.39 -18.63 -11.14
CA ALA A 182 9.84 -19.96 -10.98
C ALA A 182 10.61 -20.62 -9.83
N PRO A 183 9.93 -21.26 -8.85
CA PRO A 183 10.64 -21.87 -7.73
C PRO A 183 11.65 -22.84 -8.32
N GLU A 184 12.95 -22.55 -8.09
CA GLU A 184 14.02 -23.48 -8.40
C GLU A 184 13.61 -24.81 -7.78
N LYS A 185 13.40 -25.82 -8.62
CA LYS A 185 13.16 -27.18 -8.14
C LYS A 185 14.36 -27.53 -7.30
N GLN A 186 14.19 -27.52 -5.97
CA GLN A 186 15.15 -28.08 -5.05
C GLN A 186 15.48 -29.48 -5.58
N PRO A 187 16.75 -29.86 -5.70
CA PRO A 187 17.10 -31.21 -6.07
C PRO A 187 16.43 -32.11 -5.05
N GLU A 188 15.46 -32.90 -5.50
CA GLU A 188 14.91 -33.99 -4.70
C GLU A 188 16.12 -34.81 -4.24
N ASP A 189 16.29 -34.92 -2.92
CA ASP A 189 17.27 -35.77 -2.27
C ASP A 189 17.13 -37.19 -2.85
N ALA A 190 17.94 -37.45 -3.87
CA ALA A 190 18.31 -38.78 -4.28
C ALA A 190 19.43 -39.22 -3.32
N ASP A 191 19.16 -40.33 -2.64
CA ASP A 191 20.06 -41.12 -1.78
C ASP A 191 20.30 -40.63 -0.35
N ALA A 192 19.55 -41.20 0.62
CA ALA A 192 20.04 -42.22 1.57
C ALA A 192 18.97 -42.59 2.63
#